data_AF-A0A6V8ECY8-F1
#
_entry.id   AF-A0A6V8ECY8-F1
#
_cell.length_a   1.000
_cell.length_b   1.000
_cell.length_c   1.000
_cell.angle_alpha   90.00
_cell.angle_beta   90.00
_cell.angle_gamma   90.00
#
_symmetry.space_group_name_H-M   'P 1'
#
loop_
_entity.id
_entity.type
_entity.pdbx_description
1 polymer ?
#
loop_
_entity_poly.entity_id
_entity_poly.type
_entity_poly.pdbx_seq_one_letter_code
_entity_poly.pdbx_strand_id
1 'polypeptide(L)'
;MLAKLNGNLMNARLHLSRALHHATLIDDVKSEMLATNQLGLLALARNKWTRAAELFEIAERQAQAIKASRLTYVVCAGMARYLSDEKALAAKHLSSAQELVEENLAQAGNDLLVLGEALMAMDEVGLAIEVLDEGMECAIEAKQAALTERLAEYLVLANNALTKSEAEQYIGLRQYLDDINTVEQTSADEFEERMSGIEQQVEIMSQPIEAPDGWVNAEVVFPTSTKFTVLRQIITSGNEVLIIGQHGNLGVVGFWLPDSEYNVSAGQNITIAQTQVKLADAPSELRSEHNLSSLVAIKDCSKISFSA
;
A
#
# COMPACT_ATOMS: atom_id res chain seq x y z
N MET A 1 -4.33 -13.88 5.92
CA MET A 1 -3.75 -12.52 5.91
C MET A 1 -4.58 -11.65 6.85
N LEU A 2 -3.93 -10.79 7.62
CA LEU A 2 -4.48 -10.11 8.80
C LEU A 2 -5.47 -8.99 8.43
N ALA A 3 -6.64 -9.33 7.90
CA ALA A 3 -7.78 -8.43 7.82
C ALA A 3 -8.53 -8.49 9.16
N LYS A 4 -8.12 -7.65 10.10
CA LYS A 4 -8.81 -7.23 11.33
C LYS A 4 -7.76 -6.48 12.12
N LEU A 5 -7.90 -5.17 12.19
CA LEU A 5 -7.62 -4.35 13.36
C LEU A 5 -7.80 -2.92 12.91
N ASN A 6 -8.65 -2.18 13.64
CA ASN A 6 -8.31 -0.79 13.88
C ASN A 6 -6.95 -0.87 14.52
N GLY A 7 -5.92 -0.55 13.74
CA GLY A 7 -4.54 -0.83 14.07
C GLY A 7 -4.16 -0.02 15.28
N ASN A 8 -4.48 -0.50 16.48
CA ASN A 8 -3.85 -0.01 17.68
C ASN A 8 -2.40 -0.48 17.57
N LEU A 9 -1.57 0.36 16.94
CA LEU A 9 -0.16 0.09 16.66
C LEU A 9 0.58 -0.32 17.93
N MET A 10 0.12 0.16 19.10
CA MET A 10 0.66 -0.25 20.39
C MET A 10 0.32 -1.71 20.72
N ASN A 11 -0.92 -2.14 20.52
CA ASN A 11 -1.34 -3.53 20.70
C ASN A 11 -0.69 -4.45 19.67
N ALA A 12 -0.65 -4.05 18.40
CA ALA A 12 0.03 -4.81 17.35
C ALA A 12 1.51 -5.02 17.70
N ARG A 13 2.20 -3.95 18.10
CA ARG A 13 3.57 -4.01 18.60
C ARG A 13 3.70 -4.94 19.82
N LEU A 14 2.80 -4.85 20.80
CA LEU A 14 2.81 -5.72 21.97
C LEU A 14 2.64 -7.20 21.60
N HIS A 15 1.69 -7.52 20.72
CA HIS A 15 1.45 -8.89 20.26
C HIS A 15 2.63 -9.43 19.45
N LEU A 16 3.20 -8.63 18.55
CA LEU A 16 4.38 -9.00 17.79
C LEU A 16 5.62 -9.16 18.66
N SER A 17 5.83 -8.30 19.67
CA SER A 17 6.90 -8.48 20.66
C SER A 17 6.73 -9.78 21.46
N ARG A 18 5.50 -10.16 21.81
CA ARG A 18 5.22 -11.44 22.46
C ARG A 18 5.45 -12.62 21.51
N ALA A 19 5.01 -12.53 20.27
CA ALA A 19 5.23 -13.55 19.25
C ALA A 19 6.74 -13.75 19.00
N LEU A 20 7.49 -12.66 18.88
CA LEU A 20 8.94 -12.67 18.78
C LEU A 20 9.58 -13.39 19.97
N HIS A 21 9.20 -13.00 21.19
CA HIS A 21 9.70 -13.65 22.41
C HIS A 21 9.44 -15.16 22.43
N HIS A 22 8.23 -15.59 22.05
CA HIS A 22 7.88 -17.00 21.98
C HIS A 22 8.65 -17.74 20.88
N ALA A 23 8.80 -17.14 19.70
CA ALA A 23 9.58 -17.71 18.60
C ALA A 23 11.05 -17.94 19.01
N THR A 24 11.67 -16.96 19.67
CA THR A 24 13.02 -17.09 20.22
C THR A 24 13.12 -18.18 21.29
N LEU A 25 12.12 -18.30 22.18
CA LEU A 25 12.11 -19.35 23.21
C LEU A 25 12.05 -20.77 22.65
N ILE A 26 11.41 -20.96 21.50
CA ILE A 26 11.30 -22.27 20.83
C ILE A 26 12.31 -22.46 19.69
N ASP A 27 13.23 -21.51 19.51
CA ASP A 27 14.25 -21.49 18.45
C ASP A 27 13.65 -21.56 17.02
N ASP A 28 12.47 -20.95 16.82
CA ASP A 28 11.85 -20.82 15.50
C ASP A 28 12.33 -19.54 14.81
N VAL A 29 13.51 -19.66 14.17
CA VAL A 29 14.17 -18.55 13.45
C VAL A 29 13.28 -17.96 12.35
N LYS A 30 12.44 -18.77 11.69
CA LYS A 30 11.56 -18.28 10.63
C LYS A 30 10.46 -17.38 11.21
N SER A 31 9.81 -17.83 12.29
CA SER A 31 8.80 -17.00 12.97
C SER A 31 9.43 -15.77 13.61
N GLU A 32 10.65 -15.88 14.14
CA GLU A 32 11.41 -14.75 14.69
C GLU A 32 11.67 -13.68 13.62
N MET A 33 12.14 -14.10 12.44
CA MET A 33 12.37 -13.24 11.28
C MET A 33 11.10 -12.51 10.83
N LEU A 34 9.99 -13.24 10.68
CA LEU A 34 8.72 -12.65 10.27
C LEU A 34 8.20 -11.65 11.32
N ALA A 35 8.26 -11.97 12.61
CA ALA A 35 7.86 -11.06 13.68
C ALA A 35 8.75 -9.80 13.74
N THR A 36 10.06 -9.98 13.54
CA THR A 36 11.04 -8.87 13.50
C THR A 36 10.76 -7.94 12.33
N ASN A 37 10.50 -8.48 11.14
CA ASN A 37 10.13 -7.70 9.95
C ASN A 37 8.87 -6.86 10.19
N GLN A 38 7.82 -7.47 10.74
CA GLN A 38 6.57 -6.77 11.03
C GLN A 38 6.75 -5.66 12.08
N LEU A 39 7.60 -5.88 13.09
CA LEU A 39 8.00 -4.82 14.02
C LEU A 39 8.79 -3.70 13.32
N GLY A 40 9.59 -4.03 12.31
CA GLY A 40 10.31 -3.09 11.47
C GLY A 40 9.35 -2.19 10.67
N LEU A 41 8.36 -2.79 9.98
CA LEU A 41 7.32 -2.06 9.26
C LEU A 41 6.51 -1.14 10.18
N LEU A 42 6.15 -1.61 11.39
CA LEU A 42 5.49 -0.77 12.40
C LEU A 42 6.37 0.37 12.92
N ALA A 43 7.69 0.21 12.95
CA ALA A 43 8.61 1.26 13.32
C ALA A 43 8.76 2.29 12.19
N LEU A 44 8.83 1.81 10.94
CA LEU A 44 8.87 2.62 9.73
C LEU A 44 7.65 3.54 9.66
N ALA A 45 6.46 2.97 9.76
CA ALA A 45 5.19 3.71 9.72
C ALA A 45 4.96 4.68 10.91
N ARG A 46 5.88 4.67 11.88
CA ARG A 46 5.90 5.59 13.02
C ARG A 46 7.05 6.59 12.95
N ASN A 47 7.69 6.71 11.80
CA ASN A 47 8.86 7.54 11.56
C ASN A 47 10.03 7.24 12.52
N LYS A 48 10.14 5.99 12.98
CA LYS A 48 11.26 5.52 13.83
C LYS A 48 12.30 4.85 12.95
N TRP A 49 12.82 5.60 11.98
CA TRP A 49 13.62 5.09 10.88
C TRP A 49 14.86 4.30 11.35
N THR A 50 15.67 4.83 12.27
CA THR A 50 16.82 4.10 12.83
C THR A 50 16.42 2.76 13.46
N ARG A 51 15.30 2.74 14.20
CA ARG A 51 14.81 1.51 14.83
C ARG A 51 14.27 0.51 13.79
N ALA A 52 13.62 1.01 12.75
CA ALA A 52 13.16 0.18 11.64
C ALA A 52 14.35 -0.49 10.95
N ALA A 53 15.40 0.28 10.61
CA ALA A 53 16.61 -0.22 10.00
C ALA A 53 17.27 -1.34 10.81
N GLU A 54 17.45 -1.16 12.13
CA GLU A 54 18.00 -2.19 13.01
C GLU A 54 17.19 -3.50 12.98
N LEU A 55 15.86 -3.40 12.97
CA LEU A 55 14.97 -4.56 12.93
C LEU A 55 15.09 -5.28 11.59
N PHE A 56 15.13 -4.54 10.48
CA PHE A 56 15.32 -5.13 9.15
C PHE A 56 16.69 -5.80 9.01
N GLU A 57 17.77 -5.20 9.53
CA GLU A 57 19.12 -5.80 9.55
C GLU A 57 19.21 -7.07 10.43
N ILE A 58 18.35 -7.18 11.46
CA ILE A 58 18.22 -8.43 12.24
C ILE A 58 17.48 -9.49 11.41
N ALA A 59 16.34 -9.12 10.80
CA ALA A 59 15.56 -10.02 9.96
C ALA A 59 16.37 -10.53 8.75
N GLU A 60 17.17 -9.67 8.14
CA GLU A 60 18.08 -10.01 7.04
C GLU A 60 19.09 -11.09 7.46
N ARG A 61 19.75 -10.94 8.61
CA ARG A 61 20.70 -11.94 9.13
C ARG A 61 20.02 -13.26 9.45
N GLN A 62 18.79 -13.23 9.97
CA GLN A 62 18.00 -14.43 10.23
C GLN A 62 17.59 -15.12 8.92
N ALA A 63 17.18 -14.35 7.91
CA ALA A 63 16.88 -14.86 6.57
C ALA A 63 18.08 -15.56 5.95
N GLN A 64 19.27 -14.95 6.06
CA GLN A 64 20.52 -15.54 5.61
C GLN A 64 20.81 -16.88 6.31
N ALA A 65 20.60 -16.96 7.62
CA ALA A 65 20.84 -18.18 8.41
C ALA A 65 19.96 -19.35 7.96
N ILE A 66 18.71 -19.09 7.55
CA ILE A 66 17.77 -20.10 7.07
C ILE A 66 17.71 -20.24 5.54
N LYS A 67 18.56 -19.50 4.80
CA LYS A 67 18.58 -19.44 3.33
C LYS A 67 17.24 -19.02 2.72
N ALA A 68 16.52 -18.12 3.39
CA ALA A 68 15.33 -17.45 2.83
C ALA A 68 15.74 -16.26 1.96
N SER A 69 14.81 -15.75 1.15
CA SER A 69 15.04 -14.50 0.42
C SER A 69 15.33 -13.35 1.39
N ARG A 70 16.28 -12.51 1.00
CA ARG A 70 16.78 -11.39 1.81
C ARG A 70 16.34 -10.03 1.27
N LEU A 71 15.92 -9.95 0.00
CA LEU A 71 15.76 -8.69 -0.72
C LEU A 71 14.84 -7.72 0.02
N THR A 72 13.67 -8.17 0.44
CA THR A 72 12.72 -7.37 1.23
C THR A 72 13.37 -6.69 2.43
N TYR A 73 14.19 -7.43 3.19
CA TYR A 73 14.81 -6.91 4.41
C TYR A 73 15.93 -5.92 4.10
N VAL A 74 16.72 -6.19 3.05
CA VAL A 74 17.78 -5.28 2.58
C VAL A 74 17.19 -3.96 2.10
N VAL A 75 16.16 -4.01 1.24
CA VAL A 75 15.49 -2.82 0.71
C VAL A 75 14.86 -2.01 1.84
N CYS A 76 14.15 -2.66 2.77
CA CYS A 76 13.58 -1.98 3.94
C CYS A 76 14.65 -1.35 4.85
N ALA A 77 15.78 -2.02 5.08
CA ALA A 77 16.89 -1.45 5.84
C ALA A 77 17.50 -0.25 5.10
N GLY A 78 17.70 -0.35 3.80
CA GLY A 78 18.18 0.72 2.92
C GLY A 78 17.32 1.97 2.98
N MET A 79 16.00 1.83 2.74
CA MET A 79 15.02 2.91 2.86
C MET A 79 15.07 3.56 4.23
N ALA A 80 15.03 2.77 5.30
CA ALA A 80 15.03 3.28 6.66
C ALA A 80 16.34 4.03 7.01
N ARG A 81 17.49 3.57 6.52
CA ARG A 81 18.78 4.28 6.68
C ARG A 81 18.80 5.58 5.87
N TYR A 82 18.26 5.57 4.65
CA TYR A 82 18.17 6.76 3.80
C TYR A 82 17.31 7.84 4.47
N LEU A 83 16.12 7.46 4.96
CA LEU A 83 15.22 8.36 5.69
C LEU A 83 15.81 8.85 7.03
N SER A 84 16.77 8.12 7.62
CA SER A 84 17.52 8.57 8.80
C SER A 84 18.70 9.49 8.47
N ASP A 85 18.88 9.88 7.21
CA ASP A 85 20.05 10.61 6.67
C ASP A 85 21.40 9.86 6.83
N GLU A 86 21.34 8.52 7.00
CA GLU A 86 22.51 7.65 7.11
C GLU A 86 22.96 7.13 5.72
N LYS A 87 23.20 8.06 4.78
CA LYS A 87 23.41 7.77 3.35
C LYS A 87 24.51 6.73 3.06
N ALA A 88 25.59 6.72 3.83
CA ALA A 88 26.67 5.76 3.65
C ALA A 88 26.26 4.31 3.98
N LEU A 89 25.33 4.12 4.92
CA LEU A 89 24.77 2.80 5.22
C LEU A 89 23.68 2.43 4.23
N ALA A 90 22.85 3.40 3.82
CA ALA A 90 21.86 3.21 2.77
C ALA A 90 22.51 2.74 1.45
N ALA A 91 23.64 3.32 1.06
CA ALA A 91 24.39 2.92 -0.13
C ALA A 91 24.92 1.47 -0.06
N LYS A 92 25.30 0.98 1.12
CA LYS A 92 25.73 -0.43 1.29
C LYS A 92 24.57 -1.40 1.10
N HIS A 93 23.41 -1.05 1.66
CA HIS A 93 22.18 -1.81 1.47
C HIS A 93 21.73 -1.78 0.02
N LEU A 94 21.86 -0.64 -0.67
CA LEU A 94 21.57 -0.52 -2.09
C LEU A 94 22.43 -1.47 -2.93
N SER A 95 23.74 -1.48 -2.73
CA SER A 95 24.62 -2.43 -3.44
C SER A 95 24.27 -3.90 -3.14
N SER A 96 23.85 -4.19 -1.91
CA SER A 96 23.40 -5.55 -1.54
C SER A 96 22.06 -5.91 -2.20
N ALA A 97 21.17 -4.93 -2.39
CA ALA A 97 19.90 -5.13 -3.10
C ALA A 97 20.15 -5.38 -4.59
N GLN A 98 21.01 -4.58 -5.22
CA GLN A 98 21.43 -4.75 -6.62
C GLN A 98 21.95 -6.17 -6.87
N GLU A 99 22.88 -6.66 -6.03
CA GLU A 99 23.40 -8.04 -6.13
C GLU A 99 22.29 -9.09 -6.06
N LEU A 100 21.31 -8.93 -5.16
CA LEU A 100 20.19 -9.87 -5.00
C LEU A 100 19.20 -9.82 -6.17
N VAL A 101 19.01 -8.64 -6.78
CA VAL A 101 18.17 -8.46 -7.98
C VAL A 101 18.82 -9.13 -9.18
N GLU A 102 20.12 -8.86 -9.41
CA GLU A 102 20.90 -9.48 -10.50
C GLU A 102 20.93 -11.02 -10.39
N GLU A 103 20.98 -11.57 -9.18
CA GLU A 103 20.93 -13.03 -8.96
C GLU A 103 19.62 -13.66 -9.45
N ASN A 104 18.47 -12.99 -9.26
CA ASN A 104 17.16 -13.54 -9.61
C ASN A 104 16.06 -12.46 -9.74
N LEU A 105 16.02 -11.78 -10.89
CA LEU A 105 15.00 -10.77 -11.25
C LEU A 105 13.56 -11.25 -11.02
N ALA A 106 13.28 -12.49 -11.41
CA ALA A 106 11.96 -13.11 -11.27
C ALA A 106 11.50 -13.19 -9.80
N GLN A 107 12.39 -13.61 -8.90
CA GLN A 107 12.08 -13.65 -7.47
C GLN A 107 12.05 -12.25 -6.88
N ALA A 108 12.95 -11.37 -7.32
CA ALA A 108 13.01 -9.98 -6.86
C ALA A 108 11.70 -9.23 -7.11
N GLY A 109 11.15 -9.31 -8.33
CA GLY A 109 9.85 -8.71 -8.64
C GLY A 109 8.70 -9.23 -7.76
N ASN A 110 8.70 -10.52 -7.41
CA ASN A 110 7.70 -11.08 -6.50
C ASN A 110 7.89 -10.59 -5.05
N ASP A 111 9.14 -10.50 -4.57
CA ASP A 111 9.45 -10.03 -3.22
C ASP A 111 9.12 -8.55 -3.05
N LEU A 112 9.38 -7.74 -4.08
CA LEU A 112 9.04 -6.32 -4.13
C LEU A 112 7.53 -6.10 -4.22
N LEU A 113 6.80 -6.90 -5.01
CA LEU A 113 5.32 -6.88 -5.01
C LEU A 113 4.76 -7.13 -3.59
N VAL A 114 5.23 -8.17 -2.91
CA VAL A 114 4.76 -8.51 -1.56
C VAL A 114 5.11 -7.41 -0.55
N LEU A 115 6.27 -6.76 -0.71
CA LEU A 115 6.63 -5.60 0.10
C LEU A 115 5.72 -4.40 -0.17
N GLY A 116 5.45 -4.07 -1.43
CA GLY A 116 4.52 -3.02 -1.82
C GLY A 116 3.12 -3.24 -1.25
N GLU A 117 2.59 -4.46 -1.34
CA GLU A 117 1.32 -4.85 -0.71
C GLU A 117 1.32 -4.61 0.81
N ALA A 118 2.43 -4.94 1.48
CA ALA A 118 2.56 -4.74 2.93
C ALA A 118 2.65 -3.25 3.31
N LEU A 119 3.31 -2.43 2.50
CA LEU A 119 3.40 -0.97 2.69
C LEU A 119 2.04 -0.30 2.48
N MET A 120 1.29 -0.67 1.45
CA MET A 120 -0.08 -0.20 1.25
C MET A 120 -0.99 -0.56 2.43
N ALA A 121 -0.86 -1.78 2.96
CA ALA A 121 -1.64 -2.21 4.12
C ALA A 121 -1.29 -1.43 5.41
N MET A 122 -0.13 -0.78 5.45
CA MET A 122 0.32 0.08 6.54
C MET A 122 -0.02 1.57 6.33
N ASP A 123 -0.76 1.92 5.27
CA ASP A 123 -1.02 3.30 4.83
C ASP A 123 0.27 4.07 4.52
N GLU A 124 1.30 3.37 4.03
CA GLU A 124 2.56 3.94 3.54
C GLU A 124 2.60 3.90 2.01
N VAL A 125 1.62 4.54 1.38
CA VAL A 125 1.35 4.38 -0.06
C VAL A 125 2.45 4.99 -0.91
N GLY A 126 3.01 6.12 -0.48
CA GLY A 126 4.16 6.73 -1.15
C GLY A 126 5.34 5.78 -1.27
N LEU A 127 5.70 5.08 -0.18
CA LEU A 127 6.76 4.06 -0.21
C LEU A 127 6.39 2.84 -1.07
N ALA A 128 5.10 2.47 -1.06
CA ALA A 128 4.64 1.34 -1.83
C ALA A 128 4.82 1.56 -3.33
N ILE A 129 4.52 2.77 -3.84
CA ILE A 129 4.69 3.11 -5.27
C ILE A 129 6.14 2.86 -5.69
N GLU A 130 7.09 3.47 -4.98
CA GLU A 130 8.51 3.38 -5.36
C GLU A 130 9.02 1.92 -5.32
N VAL A 131 8.56 1.10 -4.37
CA VAL A 131 8.93 -0.33 -4.34
C VAL A 131 8.25 -1.15 -5.45
N LEU A 132 7.00 -0.81 -5.79
CA LEU A 132 6.26 -1.51 -6.84
C LEU A 132 6.80 -1.17 -8.23
N ASP A 133 7.28 0.06 -8.44
CA ASP A 133 7.95 0.50 -9.67
C ASP A 133 9.20 -0.36 -9.91
N GLU A 134 10.10 -0.49 -8.92
CA GLU A 134 11.26 -1.40 -8.98
C GLU A 134 10.86 -2.86 -9.24
N GLY A 135 9.76 -3.30 -8.61
CA GLY A 135 9.21 -4.63 -8.85
C GLY A 135 8.76 -4.83 -10.29
N MET A 136 8.21 -3.80 -10.92
CA MET A 136 7.74 -3.82 -12.31
C MET A 136 8.90 -3.89 -13.28
N GLU A 137 9.96 -3.11 -13.05
CA GLU A 137 11.19 -3.20 -13.84
C GLU A 137 11.76 -4.63 -13.81
N CYS A 138 11.89 -5.20 -12.61
CA CYS A 138 12.34 -6.59 -12.43
C CYS A 138 11.44 -7.58 -13.20
N ALA A 139 10.13 -7.39 -13.16
CA ALA A 139 9.17 -8.28 -13.82
C ALA A 139 9.23 -8.18 -15.35
N ILE A 140 9.40 -6.97 -15.89
CA ILE A 140 9.55 -6.71 -17.33
C ILE A 140 10.84 -7.35 -17.85
N GLU A 141 11.97 -7.13 -17.18
CA GLU A 141 13.25 -7.75 -17.56
C GLU A 141 13.22 -9.28 -17.46
N ALA A 142 12.58 -9.81 -16.42
CA ALA A 142 12.36 -11.24 -16.27
C ALA A 142 11.29 -11.81 -17.23
N LYS A 143 10.65 -10.97 -18.05
CA LYS A 143 9.59 -11.31 -19.01
C LYS A 143 8.40 -12.02 -18.36
N GLN A 144 8.03 -11.59 -17.15
CA GLN A 144 6.94 -12.15 -16.37
C GLN A 144 5.64 -11.39 -16.56
N ALA A 145 5.00 -11.53 -17.72
CA ALA A 145 3.78 -10.79 -18.06
C ALA A 145 2.68 -10.84 -16.97
N ALA A 146 2.45 -11.99 -16.35
CA ALA A 146 1.45 -12.12 -15.28
C ALA A 146 1.82 -11.33 -14.01
N LEU A 147 3.12 -11.21 -13.69
CA LEU A 147 3.60 -10.41 -12.58
C LEU A 147 3.53 -8.91 -12.93
N THR A 148 3.91 -8.54 -14.15
CA THR A 148 3.81 -7.17 -14.66
C THR A 148 2.38 -6.64 -14.59
N GLU A 149 1.39 -7.42 -15.03
CA GLU A 149 -0.03 -7.03 -14.94
C GLU A 149 -0.46 -6.84 -13.47
N ARG A 150 -0.07 -7.76 -12.58
CA ARG A 150 -0.40 -7.63 -11.16
C ARG A 150 0.24 -6.40 -10.53
N LEU A 151 1.50 -6.10 -10.85
CA LEU A 151 2.17 -4.88 -10.39
C LEU A 151 1.49 -3.63 -10.92
N ALA A 152 1.05 -3.62 -12.18
CA ALA A 152 0.31 -2.51 -12.77
C ALA A 152 -1.02 -2.27 -12.04
N GLU A 153 -1.76 -3.33 -11.71
CA GLU A 153 -2.99 -3.23 -10.90
C GLU A 153 -2.69 -2.57 -9.54
N TYR A 154 -1.64 -3.01 -8.85
CA TYR A 154 -1.26 -2.43 -7.55
C TYR A 154 -0.75 -1.00 -7.66
N LEU A 155 -0.02 -0.64 -8.73
CA LEU A 155 0.43 0.73 -8.96
C LEU A 155 -0.74 1.68 -9.26
N VAL A 156 -1.74 1.25 -10.02
CA VAL A 156 -2.98 2.03 -10.20
C VAL A 156 -3.65 2.25 -8.85
N LEU A 157 -3.72 1.22 -8.01
CA LEU A 157 -4.31 1.35 -6.67
C LEU A 157 -3.48 2.30 -5.78
N ALA A 158 -2.17 2.14 -5.75
CA ALA A 158 -1.30 2.98 -4.93
C ALA A 158 -1.34 4.45 -5.37
N ASN A 159 -1.22 4.73 -6.67
CA ASN A 159 -1.32 6.11 -7.19
C ASN A 159 -2.67 6.76 -6.90
N ASN A 160 -3.77 5.99 -7.00
CA ASN A 160 -5.09 6.50 -6.63
C ASN A 160 -5.20 6.82 -5.13
N ALA A 161 -4.56 6.03 -4.26
CA ALA A 161 -4.60 6.21 -2.81
C ALA A 161 -3.60 7.26 -2.28
N LEU A 162 -2.64 7.68 -3.09
CA LEU A 162 -1.58 8.62 -2.74
C LEU A 162 -2.14 9.99 -2.34
N THR A 163 -1.81 10.43 -1.13
CA THR A 163 -2.15 11.79 -0.67
C THR A 163 -1.05 12.79 -1.01
N LYS A 164 -1.41 14.08 -1.04
CA LYS A 164 -0.44 15.16 -1.22
C LYS A 164 0.67 15.14 -0.18
N SER A 165 0.34 14.82 1.08
CA SER A 165 1.32 14.75 2.17
C SER A 165 2.34 13.64 1.95
N GLU A 166 1.91 12.48 1.48
CA GLU A 166 2.81 11.34 1.22
C GLU A 166 3.74 11.63 0.03
N ALA A 167 3.22 12.27 -1.02
CA ALA A 167 4.02 12.68 -2.18
C ALA A 167 5.17 13.64 -1.79
N GLU A 168 4.96 14.51 -0.80
CA GLU A 168 5.98 15.44 -0.32
C GLU A 168 6.95 14.80 0.70
N GLN A 169 6.52 13.77 1.44
CA GLN A 169 7.30 13.18 2.53
C GLN A 169 8.54 12.41 2.06
N TYR A 170 8.49 11.82 0.87
CA TYR A 170 9.50 10.89 0.37
C TYR A 170 10.36 11.48 -0.76
N ILE A 171 10.43 12.81 -0.86
CA ILE A 171 11.26 13.51 -1.85
C ILE A 171 12.71 13.02 -1.76
N GLY A 172 13.21 12.47 -2.87
CA GLY A 172 14.57 11.96 -3.01
C GLY A 172 14.75 10.49 -2.61
N LEU A 173 13.76 9.83 -2.01
CA LEU A 173 13.80 8.37 -1.83
C LEU A 173 13.58 7.63 -3.15
N ARG A 174 12.75 8.19 -4.05
CA ARG A 174 12.58 7.72 -5.43
C ARG A 174 13.92 7.46 -6.11
N GLN A 175 14.75 8.51 -6.22
CA GLN A 175 16.08 8.42 -6.82
C GLN A 175 16.99 7.36 -6.17
N TYR A 176 16.79 7.07 -4.88
CA TYR A 176 17.55 6.03 -4.20
C TYR A 176 17.05 4.62 -4.54
N LEU A 177 15.73 4.46 -4.72
CA LEU A 177 15.11 3.20 -5.07
C LEU A 177 15.26 2.90 -6.57
N ASP A 178 15.18 3.91 -7.44
CA ASP A 178 15.46 3.83 -8.90
C ASP A 178 16.84 3.21 -9.20
N ASP A 179 17.78 3.28 -8.24
CA ASP A 179 19.10 2.69 -8.38
C ASP A 179 19.14 1.18 -7.97
N ILE A 180 18.04 0.57 -7.50
CA ILE A 180 18.02 -0.85 -7.08
C ILE A 180 18.21 -1.77 -8.27
N ASN A 181 17.56 -1.48 -9.39
CA ASN A 181 17.75 -2.18 -10.63
C ASN A 181 18.47 -1.30 -11.66
N THR A 182 19.14 -1.90 -12.65
CA THR A 182 19.70 -1.15 -13.78
C THR A 182 19.15 -1.74 -15.07
N VAL A 183 18.12 -1.09 -15.57
CA VAL A 183 17.30 -1.62 -16.65
C VAL A 183 18.00 -1.56 -18.00
N GLU A 184 17.96 -2.67 -18.76
CA GLU A 184 18.36 -2.64 -20.17
C GLU A 184 17.46 -1.68 -20.97
N GLN A 185 18.02 -0.92 -21.91
CA GLN A 185 17.29 0.12 -22.64
C GLN A 185 15.92 -0.33 -23.21
N THR A 186 15.83 -1.55 -23.74
CA THR A 186 14.57 -2.08 -24.28
C THR A 186 13.51 -2.32 -23.20
N SER A 187 13.93 -2.77 -22.02
CA SER A 187 13.04 -2.94 -20.87
C SER A 187 12.63 -1.59 -20.27
N ALA A 188 13.50 -0.57 -20.37
CA ALA A 188 13.18 0.79 -19.94
C ALA A 188 12.06 1.40 -20.80
N ASP A 189 12.11 1.23 -22.12
CA ASP A 189 11.04 1.70 -23.02
C ASP A 189 9.70 1.00 -22.73
N GLU A 190 9.72 -0.32 -22.46
CA GLU A 190 8.50 -1.07 -22.07
C GLU A 190 7.96 -0.61 -20.70
N PHE A 191 8.85 -0.33 -19.75
CA PHE A 191 8.48 0.22 -18.46
C PHE A 191 7.81 1.60 -18.59
N GLU A 192 8.41 2.53 -19.35
CA GLU A 192 7.84 3.85 -19.59
C GLU A 192 6.44 3.77 -20.23
N GLU A 193 6.24 2.87 -21.21
CA GLU A 193 4.93 2.65 -21.83
C GLU A 193 3.90 2.16 -20.79
N ARG A 194 4.29 1.22 -19.92
CA ARG A 194 3.43 0.71 -18.86
C ARG A 194 3.08 1.79 -17.84
N MET A 195 4.04 2.61 -17.43
CA MET A 195 3.80 3.71 -16.50
C MET A 195 2.87 4.77 -17.09
N SER A 196 3.02 5.11 -18.38
CA SER A 196 2.11 6.02 -19.06
C SER A 196 0.66 5.48 -19.09
N GLY A 197 0.49 4.18 -19.29
CA GLY A 197 -0.81 3.52 -19.21
C GLY A 197 -1.44 3.59 -17.81
N ILE A 198 -0.62 3.40 -16.76
CA ILE A 198 -1.04 3.54 -15.36
C ILE A 198 -1.49 4.97 -15.07
N GLU A 199 -0.69 5.97 -15.45
CA GLU A 199 -1.01 7.39 -15.25
C GLU A 199 -2.33 7.78 -15.94
N GLN A 200 -2.54 7.32 -17.18
CA GLN A 200 -3.78 7.56 -17.90
C GLN A 200 -4.98 6.92 -17.18
N GLN A 201 -4.82 5.70 -16.66
CA GLN A 201 -5.88 5.02 -15.92
C GLN A 201 -6.19 5.73 -14.60
N VAL A 202 -5.18 6.21 -13.88
CA VAL A 202 -5.33 7.02 -12.65
C VAL A 202 -6.07 8.32 -12.97
N GLU A 203 -5.71 9.00 -14.07
CA GLU A 203 -6.40 10.22 -14.50
C GLU A 203 -7.88 9.98 -14.78
N ILE A 204 -8.22 8.89 -15.49
CA ILE A 204 -9.62 8.49 -15.73
C ILE A 204 -10.35 8.23 -14.41
N MET A 205 -9.72 7.51 -13.49
CA MET A 205 -10.30 7.12 -12.19
C MET A 205 -10.45 8.31 -11.22
N SER A 206 -9.72 9.40 -11.44
CA SER A 206 -9.85 10.64 -10.67
C SER A 206 -11.09 11.46 -11.05
N GLN A 207 -11.68 11.20 -12.22
CA GLN A 207 -12.86 11.92 -12.69
C GLN A 207 -14.12 11.52 -11.90
N PRO A 208 -15.08 12.44 -11.69
CA PRO A 208 -16.33 12.11 -11.04
C PRO A 208 -17.08 10.96 -11.70
N ILE A 209 -17.69 10.10 -10.88
CA ILE A 209 -18.51 8.99 -11.38
C ILE A 209 -19.83 9.57 -11.91
N GLU A 210 -20.10 9.32 -13.20
CA GLU A 210 -21.37 9.71 -13.80
C GLU A 210 -22.52 8.87 -13.22
N ALA A 211 -23.50 9.54 -12.64
CA ALA A 211 -24.72 8.92 -12.13
C ALA A 211 -25.95 9.80 -12.38
N PRO A 212 -27.15 9.20 -12.52
CA PRO A 212 -28.38 9.97 -12.66
C PRO A 212 -28.66 10.86 -11.45
N ASP A 213 -29.31 12.00 -11.69
CA ASP A 213 -29.72 12.91 -10.63
C ASP A 213 -30.65 12.25 -9.61
N GLY A 214 -30.30 12.37 -8.33
CA GLY A 214 -31.12 11.93 -7.20
C GLY A 214 -30.71 10.58 -6.63
N TRP A 215 -31.68 9.89 -6.03
CA TRP A 215 -31.47 8.58 -5.39
C TRP A 215 -31.63 7.46 -6.41
N VAL A 216 -30.55 6.73 -6.66
CA VAL A 216 -30.52 5.58 -7.59
C VAL A 216 -30.20 4.31 -6.83
N ASN A 217 -30.62 3.15 -7.36
CA ASN A 217 -30.25 1.87 -6.75
C ASN A 217 -28.72 1.71 -6.77
N ALA A 218 -28.13 1.25 -5.66
CA ALA A 218 -26.69 1.08 -5.54
C ALA A 218 -26.11 0.23 -6.67
N GLU A 219 -26.82 -0.81 -7.11
CA GLU A 219 -26.42 -1.71 -8.19
C GLU A 219 -26.27 -1.05 -9.57
N VAL A 220 -26.90 0.12 -9.78
CA VAL A 220 -26.78 0.89 -11.03
C VAL A 220 -25.43 1.59 -11.11
N VAL A 221 -24.89 2.01 -9.96
CA VAL A 221 -23.62 2.72 -9.85
C VAL A 221 -22.47 1.76 -9.55
N PHE A 222 -22.72 0.79 -8.67
CA PHE A 222 -21.78 -0.20 -8.19
C PHE A 222 -22.29 -1.60 -8.57
N PRO A 223 -21.85 -2.18 -9.69
CA PRO A 223 -22.22 -3.54 -10.07
C PRO A 223 -22.03 -4.54 -8.91
N THR A 224 -22.84 -5.59 -8.80
CA THR A 224 -22.84 -6.48 -7.62
C THR A 224 -21.51 -7.21 -7.35
N SER A 225 -20.61 -7.26 -8.34
CA SER A 225 -19.24 -7.80 -8.20
C SER A 225 -18.20 -6.80 -7.67
N THR A 226 -18.60 -5.55 -7.44
CA THR A 226 -17.73 -4.43 -7.05
C THR A 226 -17.28 -4.60 -5.61
N LYS A 227 -15.97 -4.77 -5.39
CA LYS A 227 -15.36 -4.83 -4.06
C LYS A 227 -14.60 -3.54 -3.81
N PHE A 228 -15.12 -2.74 -2.90
CA PHE A 228 -14.38 -1.59 -2.38
C PHE A 228 -13.52 -2.04 -1.21
N THR A 229 -12.34 -1.47 -1.07
CA THR A 229 -11.46 -1.65 0.09
C THR A 229 -11.39 -0.33 0.85
N VAL A 230 -11.61 -0.33 2.15
CA VAL A 230 -11.41 0.84 3.01
C VAL A 230 -9.94 1.23 2.95
N LEU A 231 -9.67 2.48 2.58
CA LEU A 231 -8.34 3.09 2.74
C LEU A 231 -8.22 3.69 4.14
N ARG A 232 -9.13 4.59 4.50
CA ARG A 232 -9.07 5.34 5.76
C ARG A 232 -10.43 5.90 6.17
N GLN A 233 -10.53 6.29 7.44
CA GLN A 233 -11.73 6.93 8.01
C GLN A 233 -11.39 8.35 8.45
N ILE A 234 -12.24 9.30 8.08
CA ILE A 234 -12.17 10.69 8.54
C ILE A 234 -13.38 10.95 9.43
N ILE A 235 -13.13 11.53 10.59
CA ILE A 235 -14.17 12.00 11.51
C ILE A 235 -14.16 13.52 11.44
N THR A 236 -15.26 14.12 11.00
CA THR A 236 -15.37 15.58 10.89
C THR A 236 -15.50 16.22 12.28
N SER A 237 -15.34 17.54 12.36
CA SER A 237 -15.54 18.30 13.61
C SER A 237 -16.96 18.21 14.16
N GLY A 238 -17.94 17.83 13.32
CA GLY A 238 -19.32 17.55 13.69
C GLY A 238 -19.56 16.11 14.17
N ASN A 239 -18.50 15.29 14.33
CA ASN A 239 -18.58 13.86 14.61
C ASN A 239 -19.26 13.03 13.50
N GLU A 240 -19.27 13.56 12.26
CA GLU A 240 -19.76 12.82 11.10
C GLU A 240 -18.64 11.93 10.56
N VAL A 241 -18.99 10.77 10.01
CA VAL A 241 -18.02 9.81 9.50
C VAL A 241 -17.99 9.86 7.98
N LEU A 242 -16.78 10.02 7.43
CA LEU A 242 -16.48 9.83 6.02
C LEU A 242 -15.54 8.63 5.87
N ILE A 243 -15.99 7.58 5.19
CA ILE A 243 -15.16 6.40 4.90
C ILE A 243 -14.64 6.52 3.49
N ILE A 244 -13.32 6.55 3.35
CA ILE A 244 -12.66 6.58 2.06
C ILE A 244 -12.43 5.13 1.63
N GLY A 245 -13.07 4.75 0.52
CA GLY A 245 -12.94 3.45 -0.09
C GLY A 245 -12.30 3.55 -1.47
N GLN A 246 -11.58 2.50 -1.86
CA GLN A 246 -10.97 2.38 -3.16
C GLN A 246 -11.60 1.25 -3.96
N HIS A 247 -11.73 1.46 -5.26
CA HIS A 247 -12.17 0.43 -6.21
C HIS A 247 -11.26 0.42 -7.45
N GLY A 248 -10.96 -0.78 -7.95
CA GLY A 248 -10.03 -0.98 -9.08
C GLY A 248 -10.44 -0.32 -10.41
N ASN A 249 -11.73 0.01 -10.58
CA ASN A 249 -12.23 0.69 -11.80
C ASN A 249 -12.88 2.05 -11.54
N LEU A 250 -13.13 2.44 -10.29
CA LEU A 250 -13.86 3.68 -9.96
C LEU A 250 -13.02 4.70 -9.20
N GLY A 251 -11.76 4.37 -8.88
CA GLY A 251 -10.89 5.24 -8.11
C GLY A 251 -11.21 5.24 -6.63
N VAL A 252 -10.91 6.38 -6.00
CA VAL A 252 -11.14 6.61 -4.58
C VAL A 252 -12.45 7.36 -4.38
N VAL A 253 -13.34 6.79 -3.58
CA VAL A 253 -14.71 7.25 -3.36
C VAL A 253 -14.96 7.43 -1.88
N GLY A 254 -15.66 8.50 -1.52
CA GLY A 254 -15.97 8.82 -0.12
C GLY A 254 -17.41 8.46 0.23
N PHE A 255 -17.61 7.58 1.20
CA PHE A 255 -18.93 7.23 1.73
C PHE A 255 -19.25 8.10 2.93
N TRP A 256 -20.21 9.02 2.77
CA TRP A 256 -20.65 9.93 3.84
C TRP A 256 -21.73 9.28 4.70
N LEU A 257 -21.45 9.11 5.98
CA LEU A 257 -22.27 8.39 6.96
C LEU A 257 -22.43 9.24 8.25
N PRO A 258 -23.25 10.31 8.21
CA PRO A 258 -23.32 11.31 9.28
C PRO A 258 -23.86 10.77 10.61
N ASP A 259 -24.82 9.84 10.58
CA ASP A 259 -25.47 9.31 11.79
C ASP A 259 -24.92 7.93 12.21
N SER A 260 -23.63 7.71 12.05
CA SER A 260 -23.04 6.37 12.26
C SER A 260 -21.91 6.34 13.27
N GLU A 261 -21.87 5.26 14.06
CA GLU A 261 -20.77 4.94 14.99
C GLU A 261 -19.78 3.94 14.35
N TYR A 262 -19.71 3.90 13.02
CA TYR A 262 -18.82 2.96 12.34
C TYR A 262 -17.37 3.26 12.71
N ASN A 263 -16.66 2.20 13.07
CA ASN A 263 -15.24 2.23 13.36
C ASN A 263 -14.57 1.22 12.44
N VAL A 264 -14.10 1.70 11.29
CA VAL A 264 -13.58 0.88 10.20
C VAL A 264 -12.08 1.03 10.07
N SER A 265 -11.45 0.01 9.49
CA SER A 265 -10.01 -0.09 9.37
C SER A 265 -9.59 -0.23 7.93
N ALA A 266 -8.42 0.32 7.60
CA ALA A 266 -7.76 0.10 6.31
C ALA A 266 -7.73 -1.40 5.97
N GLY A 267 -7.98 -1.72 4.70
CA GLY A 267 -8.01 -3.10 4.19
C GLY A 267 -9.32 -3.85 4.39
N GLN A 268 -10.33 -3.29 5.08
CA GLN A 268 -11.65 -3.92 5.16
C GLN A 268 -12.40 -3.80 3.82
N ASN A 269 -13.15 -4.84 3.45
CA ASN A 269 -14.03 -4.80 2.30
C ASN A 269 -15.31 -4.02 2.64
N ILE A 270 -15.73 -3.13 1.75
CA ILE A 270 -17.01 -2.41 1.83
C ILE A 270 -18.01 -3.11 0.91
N THR A 271 -19.15 -3.51 1.48
CA THR A 271 -20.27 -4.09 0.71
C THR A 271 -21.51 -3.25 0.92
N ILE A 272 -22.18 -2.89 -0.18
CA ILE A 272 -23.44 -2.13 -0.19
C ILE A 272 -24.48 -3.00 -0.89
N ALA A 273 -25.57 -3.35 -0.21
CA ALA A 273 -26.60 -4.23 -0.77
C ALA A 273 -28.02 -3.71 -0.52
N GLN A 274 -28.86 -3.73 -1.56
CA GLN A 274 -30.30 -3.46 -1.44
C GLN A 274 -30.63 -2.07 -0.83
N THR A 275 -29.94 -1.04 -1.30
CA THR A 275 -30.18 0.36 -0.88
C THR A 275 -30.06 1.31 -2.07
N GLN A 276 -30.41 2.57 -1.84
CA GLN A 276 -30.20 3.64 -2.81
C GLN A 276 -29.03 4.51 -2.40
N VAL A 277 -28.32 5.02 -3.39
CA VAL A 277 -27.19 5.94 -3.22
C VAL A 277 -27.46 7.22 -4.00
N LYS A 278 -26.83 8.30 -3.54
CA LYS A 278 -26.79 9.58 -4.25
C LYS A 278 -25.34 10.01 -4.35
N LEU A 279 -24.93 10.38 -5.56
CA LEU A 279 -23.58 10.84 -5.84
C LEU A 279 -23.52 12.35 -5.86
N ALA A 280 -22.38 12.88 -5.46
CA ALA A 280 -22.02 14.27 -5.58
C ALA A 280 -20.53 14.37 -5.93
N ASP A 281 -20.16 15.45 -6.60
CA ASP A 281 -18.75 15.79 -6.80
C ASP A 281 -18.06 15.94 -5.44
N ALA A 282 -16.86 15.40 -5.34
CA ALA A 282 -16.01 15.65 -4.18
C ALA A 282 -15.64 17.15 -4.12
N PRO A 283 -15.79 17.80 -2.95
CA PRO A 283 -15.27 19.14 -2.72
C PRO A 283 -13.80 19.23 -3.11
N SER A 284 -13.36 20.39 -3.63
CA SER A 284 -11.99 20.59 -4.12
C SER A 284 -10.92 20.25 -3.08
N GLU A 285 -11.18 20.55 -1.80
CA GLU A 285 -10.31 20.24 -0.67
C GLU A 285 -10.11 18.73 -0.53
N LEU A 286 -11.21 17.98 -0.38
CA LEU A 286 -11.21 16.52 -0.27
C LEU A 286 -10.64 15.82 -1.51
N ARG A 287 -10.89 16.37 -2.71
CA ARG A 287 -10.28 15.89 -3.95
C ARG A 287 -8.77 16.07 -3.92
N SER A 288 -8.28 17.23 -3.48
CA SER A 288 -6.84 17.51 -3.43
C SER A 288 -6.10 16.75 -2.32
N GLU A 289 -6.74 16.50 -1.18
CA GLU A 289 -6.11 15.86 -0.03
C GLU A 289 -6.14 14.34 -0.11
N HIS A 290 -7.20 13.76 -0.68
CA HIS A 290 -7.46 12.32 -0.65
C HIS A 290 -7.73 11.71 -2.03
N ASN A 291 -7.52 12.47 -3.10
CA ASN A 291 -7.76 12.03 -4.48
C ASN A 291 -9.19 11.50 -4.72
N LEU A 292 -10.16 12.08 -4.02
CA LEU A 292 -11.56 11.66 -4.07
C LEU A 292 -12.20 12.03 -5.41
N SER A 293 -12.66 11.03 -6.16
CA SER A 293 -13.40 11.21 -7.40
C SER A 293 -14.83 11.68 -7.12
N SER A 294 -15.51 11.06 -6.16
CA SER A 294 -16.91 11.35 -5.81
C SER A 294 -17.24 11.08 -4.35
N LEU A 295 -18.29 11.75 -3.86
CA LEU A 295 -18.94 11.47 -2.58
C LEU A 295 -20.23 10.69 -2.81
N VAL A 296 -20.47 9.73 -1.92
CA VAL A 296 -21.61 8.82 -1.96
C VAL A 296 -22.36 8.92 -0.66
N ALA A 297 -23.61 9.39 -0.73
CA ALA A 297 -24.57 9.28 0.37
C ALA A 297 -25.34 7.98 0.23
N ILE A 298 -25.59 7.29 1.34
CA ILE A 298 -26.34 6.03 1.39
C ILE A 298 -27.68 6.28 2.07
N LYS A 299 -28.78 5.89 1.43
CA LYS A 299 -30.13 6.17 1.93
C LYS A 299 -30.46 5.41 3.21
N ASP A 300 -30.03 4.16 3.27
CA ASP A 300 -30.15 3.29 4.44
C ASP A 300 -28.75 2.82 4.84
N CYS A 301 -28.17 3.47 5.85
CA CYS A 301 -26.83 3.16 6.36
C CYS A 301 -26.73 1.79 7.05
N SER A 302 -27.85 1.08 7.30
CA SER A 302 -27.81 -0.32 7.78
C SER A 302 -27.44 -1.33 6.69
N LYS A 303 -27.40 -0.87 5.43
CA LYS A 303 -27.16 -1.67 4.23
C LYS A 303 -25.74 -1.59 3.70
N ILE A 304 -24.89 -0.82 4.36
CA ILE A 304 -23.44 -0.85 4.18
C ILE A 304 -22.84 -1.72 5.28
N SER A 305 -21.86 -2.54 4.92
CA SER A 305 -21.16 -3.43 5.85
C SER A 305 -19.67 -3.46 5.54
N PHE A 306 -18.89 -3.71 6.58
CA PHE A 306 -17.44 -3.75 6.54
C PHE A 306 -16.98 -5.12 7.01
N SER A 307 -16.25 -5.84 6.16
CA SER A 307 -15.75 -7.17 6.48
C SER A 307 -14.25 -7.25 6.33
N ALA A 308 -13.67 -8.24 7.01
CA ALA A 308 -12.33 -8.72 6.69
C ALA A 308 -12.31 -9.40 5.31
#